data_AF-A0A090UV53-F1
#
_entry.id   AF-A0A090UV53-F1
#
_cell.length_a   1.000
_cell.length_b   1.000
_cell.length_c   1.000
_cell.angle_alpha   90.00
_cell.angle_beta   90.00
_cell.angle_gamma   90.00
#
_symmetry.space_group_name_H-M   'P 1'
#
loop_
_entity.id
_entity.type
_entity.pdbx_description
1 polymer ?
#
loop_
_entity_poly.entity_id
_entity_poly.type
_entity_poly.pdbx_seq_one_letter_code
_entity_poly.pdbx_strand_id
1 'polypeptide(L)'
;MLPYITLALYNEAVRPVSVMIEEKPYRYAHELKWLIFNTRKNTKYSKWDLAEMASCFDTAVNSEVLIPYSQLLQIIIFLSKNKTDEAFRLVNNVPLGTLPIGYLPSAFSVIKLALKVKLERKK
;
A
#
# COMPACT_ATOMS: atom_id res chain seq x y z
N MET A 1 26.56 -23.65 -10.10
CA MET A 1 27.67 -22.73 -9.75
C MET A 1 27.42 -21.43 -10.50
N LEU A 2 26.89 -20.40 -9.83
CA LEU A 2 26.71 -19.09 -10.48
C LEU A 2 28.10 -18.45 -10.68
N PRO A 3 28.43 -17.91 -11.86
CA PRO A 3 29.74 -17.32 -12.13
C PRO A 3 30.01 -16.09 -11.25
N TYR A 4 31.27 -15.89 -10.86
CA TYR A 4 31.73 -14.88 -9.88
C TYR A 4 31.22 -13.45 -10.18
N ILE A 5 31.05 -13.11 -11.46
CA ILE A 5 30.53 -11.82 -11.94
C ILE A 5 29.07 -11.60 -11.50
N THR A 6 28.24 -12.66 -11.54
CA THR A 6 26.84 -12.57 -11.10
C THR A 6 26.70 -12.40 -9.59
N LEU A 7 27.64 -12.92 -8.79
CA LEU A 7 27.62 -12.76 -7.33
C LEU A 7 28.02 -11.33 -6.90
N ALA A 8 29.02 -10.75 -7.57
CA ALA A 8 29.44 -9.37 -7.33
C ALA A 8 28.30 -8.38 -7.68
N LEU A 9 27.66 -8.56 -8.84
CA LEU A 9 26.50 -7.76 -9.24
C LEU A 9 25.29 -7.97 -8.31
N TYR A 10 25.09 -9.18 -7.77
CA TYR A 10 24.04 -9.47 -6.79
C TYR A 10 24.28 -8.77 -5.44
N ASN A 11 25.53 -8.62 -5.03
CA ASN A 11 25.90 -7.94 -3.78
C ASN A 11 25.93 -6.41 -3.91
N GLU A 12 26.22 -5.87 -5.10
CA GLU A 12 26.17 -4.42 -5.40
C GLU A 12 24.77 -3.94 -5.81
N ALA A 13 23.93 -4.81 -6.35
CA ALA A 13 22.55 -4.47 -6.68
C ALA A 13 21.76 -4.24 -5.37
N VAL A 14 21.04 -3.12 -5.31
CA VAL A 14 19.94 -2.93 -4.35
C VAL A 14 19.08 -4.18 -4.42
N ARG A 15 19.11 -5.00 -3.35
CA ARG A 15 18.31 -6.23 -3.29
C ARG A 15 16.89 -5.86 -3.70
N PRO A 16 16.25 -6.62 -4.62
CA PRO A 16 14.86 -6.35 -4.95
C PRO A 16 14.09 -6.29 -3.64
N VAL A 17 13.24 -5.28 -3.47
CA VAL A 17 12.47 -5.08 -2.22
C VAL A 17 11.73 -6.36 -1.81
N SER A 18 11.35 -7.20 -2.78
CA SER A 18 10.76 -8.53 -2.56
C SER A 18 11.67 -9.54 -1.83
N VAL A 19 12.98 -9.36 -1.83
CA VAL A 19 13.97 -10.21 -1.12
C VAL A 19 14.20 -9.71 0.31
N MET A 20 13.74 -8.50 0.64
CA MET A 20 13.88 -7.89 1.97
C MET A 20 12.60 -7.93 2.79
N ILE A 21 11.44 -8.25 2.19
CA ILE A 21 10.15 -8.34 2.87
C ILE A 21 9.84 -9.82 3.13
N GLU A 22 9.39 -10.14 4.33
CA GLU A 22 8.87 -11.47 4.66
C GLU A 22 7.65 -11.85 3.80
N GLU A 23 7.42 -13.15 3.61
CA GLU A 23 6.37 -13.64 2.70
C GLU A 23 4.97 -13.09 3.05
N LYS A 24 4.60 -13.05 4.33
CA LYS A 24 3.28 -12.59 4.79
C LYS A 24 3.02 -11.10 4.47
N PRO A 25 3.87 -10.14 4.87
CA PRO A 25 3.69 -8.74 4.50
C PRO A 25 3.77 -8.52 2.98
N TYR A 26 4.61 -9.27 2.26
CA TYR A 26 4.64 -9.20 0.80
C TYR A 26 3.31 -9.64 0.17
N ARG A 27 2.72 -10.74 0.67
CA ARG A 27 1.40 -11.20 0.24
C ARG A 27 0.32 -10.16 0.49
N TYR A 28 0.29 -9.53 1.67
CA TYR A 28 -0.69 -8.49 1.96
C TYR A 28 -0.53 -7.22 1.13
N ALA A 29 0.71 -6.82 0.80
CA ALA A 29 0.94 -5.74 -0.16
C ALA A 29 0.30 -6.07 -1.52
N HIS A 30 0.40 -7.33 -1.97
CA HIS A 30 -0.25 -7.79 -3.19
C HIS A 30 -1.78 -7.85 -3.05
N GLU A 31 -2.32 -8.31 -1.92
CA GLU A 31 -3.76 -8.33 -1.66
C GLU A 31 -4.36 -6.92 -1.65
N LEU A 32 -3.62 -5.91 -1.16
CA LEU A 32 -4.04 -4.53 -1.18
C LEU A 32 -4.27 -3.99 -2.59
N LYS A 33 -3.42 -4.41 -3.55
CA LYS A 33 -3.63 -4.12 -4.98
C LYS A 33 -4.95 -4.71 -5.47
N TRP A 34 -5.24 -5.96 -5.11
CA TRP A 34 -6.50 -6.59 -5.48
C TRP A 34 -7.70 -5.90 -4.84
N LEU A 35 -7.61 -5.52 -3.57
CA LEU A 35 -8.69 -4.79 -2.88
C LEU A 35 -9.09 -3.51 -3.64
N ILE A 36 -8.13 -2.78 -4.21
CA ILE A 36 -8.37 -1.51 -4.90
C ILE A 36 -8.86 -1.70 -6.33
N PHE A 37 -8.25 -2.62 -7.08
CA PHE A 37 -8.48 -2.75 -8.52
C PHE A 37 -9.39 -3.92 -8.91
N ASN A 38 -9.72 -4.82 -7.98
CA ASN A 38 -10.66 -5.90 -8.26
C ASN A 38 -12.09 -5.39 -8.21
N THR A 39 -12.67 -5.16 -9.38
CA THR A 39 -14.08 -4.77 -9.52
C THR A 39 -15.04 -5.95 -9.42
N ARG A 40 -14.53 -7.19 -9.39
CA ARG A 40 -15.35 -8.39 -9.17
C ARG A 40 -15.66 -8.48 -7.68
N LYS A 41 -16.95 -8.50 -7.32
CA LYS A 41 -17.44 -8.59 -5.92
C LYS A 41 -17.19 -9.94 -5.23
N ASN A 42 -16.25 -10.74 -5.72
CA ASN A 42 -16.00 -12.10 -5.23
C ASN A 42 -15.12 -12.14 -3.99
N THR A 43 -14.33 -11.11 -3.73
CA THR A 43 -13.51 -10.98 -2.52
C THR A 43 -14.14 -9.93 -1.61
N LYS A 44 -14.55 -10.35 -0.40
CA LYS A 44 -15.03 -9.44 0.65
C LYS A 44 -14.01 -9.44 1.77
N TYR A 45 -13.44 -8.28 2.06
CA TYR A 45 -12.55 -8.09 3.20
C TYR A 45 -13.37 -7.63 4.40
N SER A 46 -13.24 -8.37 5.50
CA SER A 46 -13.82 -8.03 6.79
C SER A 46 -13.02 -6.93 7.49
N LYS A 47 -13.60 -6.33 8.54
CA LYS A 47 -12.86 -5.40 9.40
C LYS A 47 -11.66 -6.07 10.08
N TRP A 48 -11.79 -7.36 10.39
CA TRP A 48 -10.71 -8.15 11.00
C TRP A 48 -9.57 -8.37 10.02
N ASP A 49 -9.88 -8.64 8.75
CA ASP A 49 -8.87 -8.85 7.70
C ASP A 49 -8.01 -7.58 7.54
N LEU A 50 -8.65 -6.40 7.51
CA LEU A 50 -7.94 -5.13 7.42
C LEU A 50 -7.09 -4.83 8.67
N ALA A 51 -7.57 -5.22 9.86
CA ALA A 51 -6.82 -5.07 11.10
C ALA A 51 -5.62 -6.02 11.17
N GLU A 52 -5.77 -7.25 10.68
CA GLU A 52 -4.66 -8.21 10.57
C GLU A 52 -3.60 -7.71 9.60
N MET A 53 -4.00 -7.20 8.43
CA MET A 53 -3.07 -6.59 7.48
C MET A 53 -2.28 -5.43 8.10
N ALA A 54 -2.97 -4.55 8.84
CA ALA A 54 -2.34 -3.40 9.48
C ALA A 54 -1.31 -3.85 10.53
N SER A 55 -1.72 -4.76 11.42
CA SER A 55 -0.82 -5.36 12.42
C SER A 55 0.40 -6.00 11.76
N CYS A 56 0.20 -6.74 10.66
CA CYS A 56 1.28 -7.40 9.94
C CYS A 56 2.30 -6.40 9.34
N PHE A 57 1.85 -5.25 8.82
CA PHE A 57 2.77 -4.24 8.31
C PHE A 57 3.54 -3.55 9.43
N ASP A 58 2.91 -3.32 10.58
CA ASP A 58 3.54 -2.65 11.73
C ASP A 58 4.62 -3.54 12.39
N THR A 59 4.45 -4.86 12.38
CA THR A 59 5.40 -5.80 13.00
C THR A 59 6.48 -6.33 12.04
N ALA A 60 6.40 -6.01 10.74
CA ALA A 60 7.30 -6.56 9.74
C ALA A 60 8.74 -6.01 9.85
N VAL A 61 9.73 -6.89 9.68
CA VAL A 61 11.12 -6.49 9.47
C VAL A 61 11.21 -5.67 8.17
N ASN A 62 11.98 -4.58 8.18
CA ASN A 62 12.04 -3.59 7.08
C ASN A 62 10.70 -2.86 6.84
N SER A 63 9.97 -2.49 7.89
CA SER A 63 8.69 -1.77 7.80
C SER A 63 8.74 -0.49 6.94
N GLU A 64 9.90 0.14 6.77
CA GLU A 64 10.08 1.33 5.93
C GLU A 64 9.57 1.14 4.49
N VAL A 65 9.87 0.01 3.86
CA VAL A 65 9.40 -0.27 2.49
C VAL A 65 7.90 -0.56 2.42
N LEU A 66 7.28 -0.89 3.56
CA LEU A 66 5.85 -1.14 3.71
C LEU A 66 5.06 0.13 4.07
N ILE A 67 5.71 1.22 4.48
CA ILE A 67 5.06 2.49 4.86
C ILE A 67 4.02 2.92 3.82
N PRO A 68 4.31 2.96 2.50
CA PRO A 68 3.32 3.37 1.50
C PRO A 68 2.07 2.47 1.47
N TYR A 69 2.24 1.18 1.71
CA TYR A 69 1.15 0.20 1.74
C TYR A 69 0.33 0.33 3.03
N SER A 70 0.99 0.54 4.16
CA SER A 70 0.32 0.82 5.45
C SER A 70 -0.50 2.10 5.39
N GLN A 71 0.04 3.18 4.81
CA GLN A 71 -0.69 4.43 4.61
C GLN A 71 -1.95 4.24 3.75
N LEU A 72 -1.82 3.50 2.64
CA LEU A 72 -2.94 3.20 1.75
C LEU A 72 -4.01 2.35 2.45
N LEU A 73 -3.60 1.31 3.19
CA LEU A 73 -4.50 0.49 3.99
C LEU A 73 -5.24 1.33 5.04
N GLN A 74 -4.54 2.24 5.71
CA GLN A 74 -5.14 3.13 6.71
C GLN A 74 -6.19 4.06 6.09
N ILE A 75 -5.95 4.57 4.88
CA ILE A 75 -6.94 5.33 4.12
C ILE A 75 -8.19 4.47 3.86
N ILE A 76 -8.02 3.23 3.38
CA ILE A 76 -9.13 2.29 3.15
C ILE A 76 -9.92 2.04 4.45
N ILE A 77 -9.22 1.84 5.58
CA ILE A 77 -9.85 1.66 6.89
C ILE A 77 -10.67 2.90 7.27
N PHE A 78 -10.15 4.12 7.10
CA PHE A 78 -10.92 5.34 7.35
C PHE A 78 -12.16 5.42 6.45
N LEU A 79 -12.03 5.11 5.16
CA LEU A 79 -13.16 5.10 4.23
C LEU A 79 -14.23 4.09 4.63
N SER A 80 -13.84 2.88 5.03
CA SER A 80 -14.77 1.84 5.53
C SER A 80 -15.52 2.25 6.81
N LYS A 81 -14.97 3.19 7.58
CA LYS A 81 -15.56 3.78 8.79
C LYS A 81 -16.26 5.11 8.52
N ASN A 82 -16.43 5.49 7.25
CA ASN A 82 -16.99 6.77 6.79
C ASN A 82 -16.23 8.01 7.31
N LYS A 83 -14.98 7.86 7.75
CA LYS A 83 -14.06 8.91 8.21
C LYS A 83 -13.42 9.62 7.01
N THR A 84 -14.26 10.31 6.24
CA THR A 84 -13.90 10.89 4.93
C THR A 84 -12.85 11.99 5.08
N ASP A 85 -12.97 12.84 6.10
CA ASP A 85 -12.05 13.95 6.36
C ASP A 85 -10.66 13.46 6.80
N GLU A 86 -10.60 12.45 7.68
CA GLU A 86 -9.32 11.84 8.07
C GLU A 86 -8.63 11.14 6.90
N ALA A 87 -9.39 10.43 6.05
CA ALA A 87 -8.87 9.86 4.81
C ALA A 87 -8.32 10.95 3.87
N PHE A 88 -9.04 12.07 3.73
CA PHE A 88 -8.62 13.18 2.89
C PHE A 88 -7.38 13.89 3.43
N ARG A 89 -7.27 14.09 4.75
CA ARG A 89 -6.06 14.65 5.36
C ARG A 89 -4.86 13.73 5.13
N LEU A 90 -5.04 12.42 5.35
CA LEU A 90 -3.95 11.45 5.18
C LEU A 90 -3.47 11.38 3.72
N VAL A 91 -4.38 11.28 2.74
CA VAL A 91 -4.00 11.17 1.32
C VAL A 91 -3.27 12.43 0.82
N ASN A 92 -3.54 13.61 1.39
CA ASN A 92 -2.87 14.86 1.02
C ASN A 92 -1.46 14.99 1.62
N ASN A 93 -1.17 14.28 2.71
CA ASN A 93 0.14 14.30 3.34
C ASN A 93 1.13 13.31 2.70
N VAL A 94 0.69 12.44 1.79
CA VAL A 94 1.56 11.48 1.12
C VAL A 94 2.24 12.13 -0.09
N PRO A 95 3.59 12.22 -0.11
CA PRO A 95 4.32 12.76 -1.25
C PRO A 95 4.34 11.75 -2.39
N LEU A 96 3.49 11.96 -3.41
CA LEU A 96 3.33 11.02 -4.53
C LEU A 96 4.63 10.67 -5.26
N GLY A 97 5.58 11.62 -5.33
CA GLY A 97 6.86 11.43 -6.00
C GLY A 97 7.84 10.49 -5.28
N THR A 98 7.56 10.12 -4.02
CA THR A 98 8.39 9.17 -3.26
C THR A 98 7.77 7.78 -3.19
N LEU A 99 6.60 7.58 -3.79
CA LEU A 99 5.93 6.29 -3.78
C LEU A 99 6.65 5.30 -4.72
N PRO A 100 6.68 4.00 -4.37
CA PRO A 100 7.19 2.97 -5.27
C PRO A 100 6.50 3.02 -6.63
N ILE A 101 7.28 2.84 -7.70
CA ILE A 101 6.77 2.74 -9.07
C ILE A 101 5.74 1.61 -9.13
N GLY A 102 4.61 1.86 -9.79
CA GLY A 102 3.54 0.89 -9.96
C GLY A 102 2.18 1.48 -9.61
N TYR A 103 1.35 0.70 -8.92
CA TYR A 103 -0.06 1.05 -8.72
C TYR A 103 -0.30 2.10 -7.62
N LEU A 104 0.64 2.27 -6.68
CA LEU A 104 0.46 3.15 -5.52
C LEU A 104 0.23 4.62 -5.93
N PRO A 105 1.07 5.26 -6.77
CA PRO A 105 0.82 6.63 -7.22
C PRO A 105 -0.57 6.83 -7.81
N SER A 106 -1.02 5.88 -8.65
CA SER A 106 -2.35 5.91 -9.26
C SER A 106 -3.46 5.75 -8.23
N ALA A 107 -3.33 4.81 -7.29
CA ALA A 107 -4.31 4.59 -6.23
C ALA A 107 -4.49 5.83 -5.35
N PHE A 108 -3.39 6.42 -4.86
CA PHE A 108 -3.43 7.64 -4.06
C PHE A 108 -4.04 8.82 -4.84
N SER A 109 -3.67 8.99 -6.11
CA SER A 109 -4.20 10.06 -6.96
C SER A 109 -5.71 9.93 -7.19
N VAL A 110 -6.19 8.73 -7.49
CA VAL A 110 -7.62 8.45 -7.68
C VAL A 110 -8.40 8.68 -6.40
N ILE A 111 -7.92 8.19 -5.26
CA ILE A 111 -8.58 8.39 -3.96
C ILE A 111 -8.62 9.89 -3.61
N LYS A 112 -7.51 10.62 -3.80
CA LYS A 112 -7.44 12.06 -3.56
C LYS A 112 -8.45 12.83 -4.41
N LEU A 113 -8.54 12.52 -5.70
CA LEU A 113 -9.50 13.14 -6.61
C LEU A 113 -10.94 12.83 -6.19
N ALA A 114 -11.25 11.56 -5.94
CA ALA A 114 -12.59 11.13 -5.53
C ALA A 114 -13.05 11.80 -4.22
N LEU A 115 -12.14 11.91 -3.24
CA LEU A 115 -12.42 12.59 -1.98
C LEU A 115 -12.61 14.09 -2.15
N LYS A 116 -11.78 14.74 -2.98
CA LYS A 116 -11.95 16.17 -3.30
C LYS A 116 -13.33 16.43 -3.89
N VAL A 117 -13.73 15.67 -4.92
CA VAL A 117 -15.06 15.79 -5.54
C VAL A 117 -16.18 15.56 -4.52
N LYS A 118 -16.06 14.53 -3.66
CA LYS A 118 -17.07 14.22 -2.63
C LYS A 118 -17.22 15.33 -1.59
N LEU A 119 -16.12 15.96 -1.18
CA LEU A 119 -16.11 17.03 -0.17
C LEU A 119 -16.54 18.38 -0.74
N GLU A 120 -16.19 18.68 -2.00
CA GLU A 120 -16.66 19.89 -2.69
C GLU A 120 -18.17 19.89 -2.89
N ARG A 121 -18.80 18.73 -3.14
CA ARG A 121 -20.27 18.59 -3.22
C ARG A 121 -21.01 18.87 -1.90
N LYS A 122 -20.30 18.89 -0.77
CA LYS A 122 -20.89 19.17 0.54
C LYS A 122 -20.78 20.65 0.94
N LYS A 123 -20.00 21.44 0.20
CA LYS A 123 -19.92 22.90 0.36
C LYS A 123 -21.01 23.56 -0.46
#